data_AF-A0AA88NMY1-F1
#
_entry.id   AF-A0AA88NMY1-F1
#
_cell.length_a   1.000
_cell.length_b   1.000
_cell.length_c   1.000
_cell.angle_alpha   90.00
_cell.angle_beta   90.00
_cell.angle_gamma   90.00
#
_symmetry.space_group_name_H-M   'P 1'
#
loop_
_entity.id
_entity.type
_entity.pdbx_description
1 polymer ?
#
loop_
_entity_poly.entity_id
_entity_poly.type
_entity_poly.pdbx_seq_one_letter_code
_entity_poly.pdbx_strand_id
1 'polypeptide(L)' 'MSKNMKITLIFGGFAAAVAAAFYPIFFHPLTHKDEYREVQKTNRAGINQTDVQPVGVKIWSDPFKSAGK' A
#
# COMPACT_ATOMS: atom_id res chain seq x y z
N MET A 1 26.39 -29.27 10.65
CA MET A 1 26.01 -27.87 10.34
C MET A 1 26.61 -26.93 11.38
N SER A 2 27.44 -25.96 10.97
CA SER A 2 28.12 -25.06 11.90
C SER A 2 27.11 -24.14 12.63
N LYS A 3 27.46 -23.71 13.84
CA LYS A 3 26.63 -22.80 14.65
C LYS A 3 26.28 -21.52 13.89
N ASN A 4 27.25 -20.97 13.16
CA ASN A 4 27.07 -19.76 12.35
C ASN A 4 26.08 -20.00 11.21
N MET A 5 26.15 -21.16 10.54
CA MET A 5 25.21 -21.48 9.47
C MET A 5 23.76 -21.60 9.98
N LYS A 6 23.55 -22.14 11.19
CA LYS A 6 22.21 -22.19 11.81
C LYS A 6 21.64 -20.80 12.06
N ILE A 7 22.47 -19.91 12.62
CA ILE A 7 22.08 -18.52 12.91
C ILE A 7 21.72 -17.81 11.61
N THR A 8 22.55 -17.91 10.57
CA THR A 8 22.28 -17.31 9.26
C THR A 8 20.97 -17.80 8.66
N LEU A 9 20.67 -19.09 8.72
CA LEU A 9 19.40 -19.60 8.18
C LEU A 9 18.18 -19.11 8.95
N ILE A 10 18.26 -19.05 10.29
CA ILE A 10 17.13 -18.59 11.11
C ILE A 10 16.84 -17.11 10.82
N PHE A 11 17.85 -16.25 10.91
CA PHE A 11 17.65 -14.81 10.70
C PHE A 11 17.39 -14.45 9.24
N GLY A 12 18.09 -15.10 8.30
CA GLY A 12 17.87 -14.92 6.87
C GLY A 12 16.48 -15.39 6.46
N GLY A 13 16.05 -16.57 6.95
CA GLY A 13 14.70 -17.10 6.71
C GLY A 13 13.63 -16.21 7.31
N PHE A 14 13.83 -15.70 8.53
CA PHE A 14 12.91 -14.74 9.15
C PHE A 14 12.79 -13.45 8.33
N ALA A 15 13.91 -12.83 7.96
CA ALA A 15 13.90 -11.62 7.14
C ALA A 15 13.23 -11.85 5.77
N ALA A 16 13.47 -13.00 5.14
CA ALA A 16 12.81 -13.38 3.90
C ALA A 16 11.30 -13.55 4.08
N ALA A 17 10.85 -14.19 5.15
CA ALA A 17 9.43 -14.34 5.48
C ALA A 17 8.74 -12.99 5.71
N VAL A 18 9.41 -12.09 6.44
CA VAL A 18 8.95 -10.71 6.65
C VAL A 18 8.82 -9.98 5.32
N ALA A 19 9.84 -9.99 4.48
CA ALA A 19 9.81 -9.35 3.17
C ALA A 19 8.69 -9.91 2.28
N ALA A 20 8.50 -11.23 2.27
CA ALA A 20 7.43 -11.89 1.52
C ALA A 20 6.05 -11.46 2.00
N ALA A 21 5.82 -11.39 3.32
CA ALA A 21 4.57 -10.93 3.90
C ALA A 21 4.26 -9.45 3.58
N PHE A 22 5.31 -8.62 3.51
CA PHE A 22 5.18 -7.20 3.19
C PHE A 22 5.08 -6.88 1.70
N TYR A 23 5.44 -7.82 0.82
CA TYR A 23 5.37 -7.63 -0.64
C TYR A 23 4.00 -7.13 -1.13
N PRO A 24 2.85 -7.76 -0.79
CA PRO A 24 1.54 -7.29 -1.25
C PRO A 24 1.09 -5.98 -0.60
N ILE A 25 1.70 -5.56 0.52
CA ILE A 25 1.29 -4.36 1.28
C ILE A 25 2.03 -3.12 0.79
N PHE A 26 3.33 -3.23 0.56
CA PHE A 26 4.17 -2.10 0.18
C PHE A 26 4.56 -2.12 -1.29
N PHE A 27 5.11 -3.23 -1.78
CA PHE A 27 5.73 -3.24 -3.10
C PHE A 27 4.71 -3.34 -4.21
N HIS A 28 3.77 -4.29 -4.11
CA HIS A 28 2.75 -4.50 -5.14
C HIS A 28 1.92 -3.23 -5.44
N PRO A 29 1.36 -2.51 -4.43
CA PRO A 29 0.55 -1.33 -4.71
C PRO A 29 1.35 -0.17 -5.30
N LEU A 30 2.64 -0.08 -4.98
CA LEU A 30 3.53 0.94 -5.51
C LEU A 30 4.00 0.65 -6.94
N THR A 31 4.05 -0.61 -7.35
CA THR A 31 4.43 -1.02 -8.71
C THR A 31 3.24 -1.17 -9.66
N HIS A 32 2.02 -1.33 -9.14
CA HIS A 32 0.78 -1.52 -9.94
C HIS A 32 -0.20 -0.35 -9.80
N LYS A 33 0.31 0.89 -9.71
CA LYS A 33 -0.50 2.09 -9.41
C LYS A 33 -1.69 2.30 -10.34
N ASP A 34 -1.56 1.94 -11.62
CA ASP A 34 -2.63 2.16 -12.61
C ASP A 34 -3.85 1.26 -12.33
N GLU A 35 -3.65 0.02 -11.88
CA GLU A 35 -4.75 -0.86 -11.46
C GLU A 35 -5.53 -0.25 -10.30
N TYR A 36 -4.82 0.19 -9.26
CA TYR A 36 -5.43 0.83 -8.10
C TYR A 36 -6.10 2.17 -8.45
N ARG A 37 -5.58 2.89 -9.45
CA ARG A 37 -6.20 4.12 -9.95
C ARG A 37 -7.55 3.83 -10.63
N GLU A 38 -7.62 2.81 -11.48
CA GLU A 38 -8.88 2.45 -12.14
C GLU A 38 -9.93 1.91 -11.17
N VAL A 39 -9.50 1.07 -10.21
CA VAL A 39 -10.37 0.60 -9.11
C VAL A 39 -10.89 1.80 -8.31
N GLN A 40 -10.03 2.75 -7.95
CA GLN A 40 -10.44 3.93 -7.21
C GLN A 40 -11.40 4.83 -8.01
N LYS A 41 -11.13 5.06 -9.30
CA LYS A 41 -12.00 5.85 -10.19
C LYS A 41 -13.42 5.28 -10.22
N THR A 42 -13.53 3.95 -10.29
CA THR A 42 -14.82 3.24 -10.26
C THR A 42 -15.50 3.38 -8.90
N ASN A 43 -14.77 3.11 -7.81
CA ASN A 43 -15.31 3.16 -6.45
C ASN A 43 -15.69 4.58 -5.97
N ARG A 44 -15.13 5.63 -6.59
CA ARG A 44 -15.44 7.03 -6.28
C ARG A 44 -16.38 7.70 -7.29
N ALA A 45 -16.85 6.98 -8.30
CA ALA A 45 -17.77 7.55 -9.28
C ALA A 45 -19.05 8.03 -8.59
N GLY A 46 -19.40 9.31 -8.80
CA GLY A 46 -20.61 9.92 -8.23
C GLY A 46 -20.54 10.25 -6.72
N ILE A 47 -19.41 10.02 -6.05
CA ILE A 47 -19.25 10.38 -4.64
C ILE A 47 -18.72 11.81 -4.52
N ASN A 48 -19.53 12.71 -3.94
CA ASN A 48 -19.04 13.99 -3.48
C ASN A 48 -18.38 13.83 -2.09
N GLN A 49 -17.05 13.97 -2.04
CA GLN A 49 -16.26 13.71 -0.84
C GLN A 49 -16.64 14.60 0.36
N THR A 50 -17.19 15.79 0.11
CA THR A 50 -17.66 16.69 1.18
C THR A 50 -18.88 16.17 1.90
N ASP A 51 -19.68 15.33 1.22
CA ASP A 51 -21.00 14.92 1.71
C ASP A 51 -20.90 13.62 2.53
N VAL A 52 -19.86 12.82 2.28
CA VAL A 52 -19.57 11.58 3.02
C VAL A 52 -18.75 11.86 4.28
N GLN A 53 -17.97 12.94 4.28
CA GLN A 53 -17.03 13.19 5.37
C GLN A 53 -17.69 13.86 6.57
N PRO A 54 -17.27 13.49 7.80
CA PRO A 54 -17.78 14.13 8.99
C PRO A 54 -17.46 15.63 9.01
N VAL A 55 -18.35 16.43 9.58
CA VAL A 55 -18.14 17.87 9.71
C VAL A 55 -16.94 18.15 10.64
N GLY A 56 -16.13 19.16 10.28
CA GLY A 56 -15.00 19.61 11.10
C GLY A 56 -13.69 18.83 10.93
N VAL A 57 -13.63 17.83 10.03
CA VAL A 57 -12.37 17.16 9.67
C VAL A 57 -11.89 17.54 8.27
N LYS A 58 -10.59 17.41 8.04
CA LYS A 58 -9.99 17.68 6.73
C LYS A 58 -10.47 16.64 5.71
N ILE A 59 -10.91 17.14 4.55
CA ILE A 59 -11.29 16.31 3.39
C ILE A 59 -10.15 15.34 3.04
N TRP A 60 -10.43 14.04 3.00
CA TRP A 60 -9.49 13.00 2.59
C TRP A 60 -8.86 13.31 1.24
N SER A 61 -7.53 13.29 1.20
CA SER A 61 -6.77 13.49 -0.02
C SER A 61 -6.97 12.32 -0.98
N ASP A 62 -7.12 12.65 -2.25
CA ASP A 62 -7.07 11.67 -3.32
C ASP A 62 -5.60 11.39 -3.71
N PRO A 63 -5.08 10.16 -3.48
CA PRO A 63 -3.70 9.81 -3.78
C PRO A 63 -3.36 9.78 -5.28
N PHE A 64 -4.37 9.77 -6.17
CA PHE A 64 -4.16 9.80 -7.62
C PHE A 64 -4.55 11.13 -8.26
N LYS A 65 -4.98 12.13 -7.47
CA LYS A 65 -5.24 13.48 -7.96
C LYS A 65 -3.97 14.03 -8.61
N SER A 66 -4.09 14.55 -9.83
CA SER A 66 -2.96 15.20 -10.48
C SER A 66 -2.48 16.36 -9.60
N ALA A 67 -1.16 16.42 -9.37
CA ALA A 67 -0.54 17.65 -8.92
C ALA A 67 -0.73 18.63 -10.08
N GLY A 68 -1.67 19.55 -9.96
CA GLY A 68 -2.01 20.49 -11.02
C GLY A 68 -0.75 21.15 -11.57
N LYS A 69 -0.66 21.20 -12.90
CA LYS A 69 -0.02 22.35 -13.55
C LYS A 69 -1.06 23.44 -13.64
#